data_AF-A0A2N2C7M3-F1
#
_entry.id   AF-A0A2N2C7M3-F1
#
_cell.length_a   1.000
_cell.length_b   1.000
_cell.length_c   1.000
_cell.angle_alpha   90.00
_cell.angle_beta   90.00
_cell.angle_gamma   90.00
#
_symmetry.space_group_name_H-M   'P 1'
#
loop_
_entity.id
_entity.type
_entity.pdbx_description
1 polymer ?
#
loop_
_entity_poly.entity_id
_entity_poly.type
_entity_poly.pdbx_seq_one_letter_code
_entity_poly.pdbx_strand_id
1 'polypeptide(L)'
;MYKDRYLCPCCFMPTLDERSGYEICPICFWEDDGQDSDDADIVRGGPNSNYSLTEARSDFEEFKTMYRRSDTRQFDNQEQSKVERMSLYSAFLKAIKSESGIDWIMAIKQQEDHRGE
;
A
#
# COMPACT_ATOMS: atom_id res chain seq x y z
N MET A 1 -1.81 -14.54 1.14
CA MET A 1 -2.76 -14.31 0.05
C MET A 1 -4.16 -14.25 0.63
N TYR A 2 -5.00 -13.31 0.19
CA TYR A 2 -6.43 -13.20 0.54
C TYR A 2 -7.23 -13.03 -0.74
N LYS A 3 -8.14 -13.95 -1.03
CA LYS A 3 -8.96 -13.97 -2.26
C LYS A 3 -8.13 -13.66 -3.53
N ASP A 4 -7.08 -14.44 -3.74
CA ASP A 4 -6.15 -14.36 -4.90
C ASP A 4 -5.32 -13.07 -5.02
N ARG A 5 -5.22 -12.27 -3.94
CA ARG A 5 -4.35 -11.09 -3.87
C ARG A 5 -3.32 -11.22 -2.76
N TYR A 6 -2.17 -10.59 -2.93
CA TYR A 6 -1.13 -10.50 -1.90
C TYR A 6 -1.28 -9.22 -1.08
N LEU A 7 -0.97 -9.33 0.22
CA LEU A 7 -0.97 -8.19 1.11
C LEU A 7 0.29 -7.37 0.83
N CYS A 8 0.13 -6.06 0.71
CA CYS A 8 1.28 -5.16 0.72
C CYS A 8 2.03 -5.33 2.05
N PRO A 9 3.37 -5.51 2.04
CA PRO A 9 4.14 -5.71 3.27
C PRO A 9 4.13 -4.48 4.18
N CYS A 10 3.82 -3.29 3.64
CA CYS A 10 3.74 -2.03 4.37
C CYS A 10 2.35 -1.80 4.99
N CYS A 11 1.29 -1.65 4.18
CA CYS A 11 -0.04 -1.29 4.69
C CYS A 11 -0.98 -2.48 4.97
N PHE A 12 -0.55 -3.70 4.66
CA PHE A 12 -1.29 -4.96 4.85
C PHE A 12 -2.63 -5.07 4.12
N MET A 13 -2.91 -4.18 3.15
CA MET A 13 -4.09 -4.32 2.28
C MET A 13 -3.79 -5.23 1.08
N PRO A 14 -4.77 -6.05 0.63
CA PRO A 14 -4.61 -7.00 -0.47
C PRO A 14 -4.61 -6.30 -1.83
N THR A 15 -3.51 -5.63 -2.14
CA THR A 15 -3.38 -4.69 -3.26
C THR A 15 -2.40 -5.15 -4.34
N LEU A 16 -1.75 -6.29 -4.14
CA LEU A 16 -0.73 -6.81 -5.06
C LEU A 16 -1.29 -8.04 -5.80
N ASP A 17 -1.01 -8.16 -7.09
CA ASP A 17 -1.41 -9.31 -7.89
C ASP A 17 -0.40 -10.46 -7.76
N GLU A 18 0.89 -10.11 -7.64
CA GLU A 18 1.99 -11.03 -7.41
C GLU A 18 2.84 -10.62 -6.20
N ARG A 19 3.52 -11.58 -5.57
CA ARG A 19 4.52 -11.31 -4.52
C ARG A 19 5.91 -11.17 -5.12
N SER A 20 6.64 -10.16 -4.70
CA SER A 20 7.94 -9.76 -5.25
C SER A 20 7.87 -9.39 -6.74
N GLY A 21 6.71 -8.90 -7.19
CA GLY A 21 6.44 -8.53 -8.58
C GLY A 21 6.83 -7.08 -8.93
N TYR A 22 7.48 -6.36 -8.02
CA TYR A 22 7.80 -4.93 -8.14
C TYR A 22 6.57 -4.03 -8.34
N GLU A 23 5.40 -4.50 -7.92
CA GLU A 23 4.18 -3.70 -7.92
C GLU A 23 4.25 -2.61 -6.84
N ILE A 24 3.89 -1.37 -7.20
CA ILE A 24 3.74 -0.27 -6.25
C ILE A 24 2.32 -0.32 -5.66
N CYS A 25 2.23 -0.39 -4.33
CA CYS A 25 0.95 -0.36 -3.65
C CYS A 25 0.25 1.01 -3.83
N PRO A 26 -0.98 1.06 -4.40
CA PRO A 26 -1.69 2.33 -4.64
C PRO A 26 -2.14 3.03 -3.36
N ILE A 27 -2.09 2.34 -2.22
CA ILE A 27 -2.47 2.90 -0.92
C ILE A 27 -1.28 3.57 -0.25
N CYS A 28 -0.15 2.86 -0.07
CA CYS A 28 0.97 3.37 0.72
C CYS A 28 2.18 3.82 -0.09
N PHE A 29 2.26 3.46 -1.38
CA PHE A 29 3.38 3.68 -2.30
C PHE A 29 4.64 2.83 -2.09
N TRP A 30 4.60 1.85 -1.20
CA TRP A 30 5.67 0.85 -1.10
C TRP A 30 5.70 -0.03 -2.35
N GLU A 31 6.88 -0.21 -2.96
CA GLU A 31 7.13 -1.19 -4.01
C GLU A 31 7.41 -2.57 -3.41
N ASP A 32 6.72 -3.60 -3.88
CA ASP A 32 6.98 -4.97 -3.47
C ASP A 32 8.22 -5.56 -4.17
N ASP A 33 9.39 -5.17 -3.68
CA ASP A 33 10.72 -5.69 -4.07
C ASP A 33 11.08 -7.03 -3.40
N GLY A 34 10.11 -7.68 -2.76
CA GLY A 34 10.27 -8.91 -1.99
C GLY A 34 10.82 -8.71 -0.58
N GLN A 35 10.90 -7.48 -0.06
CA GLN A 35 11.19 -7.23 1.35
C GLN A 35 9.99 -7.59 2.23
N ASP A 36 10.24 -8.21 3.38
CA ASP A 36 9.20 -8.53 4.36
C ASP A 36 9.77 -8.44 5.78
N SER A 37 9.13 -9.12 6.72
CA SER A 37 9.33 -8.94 8.15
C SER A 37 10.70 -9.42 8.63
N ASP A 38 11.26 -10.44 7.99
CA ASP A 38 12.59 -10.99 8.33
C ASP A 38 13.72 -10.00 8.03
N ASP A 39 13.49 -9.06 7.13
CA ASP A 39 14.48 -8.08 6.71
C ASP A 39 13.95 -6.65 6.70
N ALA A 40 12.91 -6.38 7.49
CA ALA A 40 12.17 -5.12 7.46
C ALA A 40 13.02 -3.89 7.82
N ASP A 41 14.08 -4.07 8.61
CA ASP A 41 14.99 -3.00 9.02
C ASP A 41 16.08 -2.68 7.99
N ILE A 42 16.23 -3.51 6.95
CA ILE A 42 17.24 -3.30 5.90
C ILE A 42 16.78 -2.21 4.94
N VAL A 43 17.65 -1.26 4.61
CA VAL A 43 17.39 -0.31 3.52
C VAL A 43 17.92 -0.92 2.21
N ARG A 44 17.00 -1.33 1.33
CA ARG A 44 17.35 -1.97 0.05
C ARG A 44 17.59 -0.97 -1.09
N GLY A 45 17.12 0.28 -0.97
CA GLY A 45 17.29 1.28 -2.02
C GLY A 45 16.17 1.24 -3.08
N GLY A 46 16.52 1.55 -4.32
CA GLY A 46 15.61 1.46 -5.46
C GLY A 46 14.42 2.43 -5.37
N PRO A 47 13.25 2.04 -5.87
CA PRO A 47 12.01 2.84 -5.78
C PRO A 47 11.59 3.13 -4.33
N ASN A 48 11.89 2.24 -3.39
CA ASN A 48 11.69 2.46 -1.96
C ASN A 48 12.72 3.43 -1.34
N SER A 49 13.67 3.96 -2.12
CA SER A 49 14.65 4.98 -1.70
C SER A 49 15.42 4.59 -0.44
N ASN A 50 15.67 5.53 0.48
CA ASN A 50 16.41 5.27 1.72
C ASN A 50 15.49 4.85 2.89
N TYR A 51 14.36 4.20 2.60
CA TYR A 51 13.42 3.73 3.61
C TYR A 51 13.68 2.26 3.93
N SER A 52 13.53 1.90 5.20
CA SER A 52 13.30 0.52 5.60
C SER A 52 11.80 0.23 5.58
N LEU A 53 11.42 -1.04 5.46
CA LEU A 53 10.01 -1.44 5.56
C LEU A 53 9.44 -1.13 6.96
N THR A 54 10.26 -1.26 8.02
CA THR A 54 9.89 -0.89 9.39
C THR A 54 9.50 0.58 9.47
N GLU A 55 10.30 1.46 8.87
CA GLU A 55 10.02 2.89 8.81
C GLU A 55 8.78 3.20 7.99
N ALA A 56 8.66 2.63 6.79
CA ALA A 56 7.50 2.80 5.94
C ALA A 56 6.18 2.36 6.63
N ARG A 57 6.21 1.29 7.43
CA ARG A 57 5.08 0.86 8.25
C ARG A 57 4.71 1.90 9.31
N SER A 58 5.70 2.46 10.00
CA SER A 58 5.50 3.51 11.00
C SER A 58 4.92 4.77 10.37
N ASP A 59 5.51 5.23 9.27
CA ASP A 59 5.05 6.40 8.52
C ASP A 59 3.65 6.17 7.94
N PHE A 60 3.34 4.97 7.46
CA PHE A 60 1.99 4.65 6.99
C PHE A 60 0.99 4.71 8.15
N GLU A 61 1.33 4.20 9.32
CA GLU A 61 0.43 4.26 10.47
C GLU A 61 0.14 5.72 10.87
N GLU A 62 1.15 6.59 10.88
CA GLU A 62 0.99 7.99 11.28
C GLU A 62 0.38 8.87 10.18
N PHE A 63 0.85 8.73 8.94
CA PHE A 63 0.57 9.66 7.84
C PHE A 63 -0.27 9.09 6.71
N LYS A 64 -0.45 7.76 6.66
CA LYS A 64 -1.12 7.04 5.57
C LYS A 64 -0.36 7.12 4.22
N THR A 65 0.96 7.16 4.30
CA THR A 65 1.90 7.00 3.19
C THR A 65 3.20 6.43 3.71
N MET A 66 3.99 5.75 2.88
CA MET A 66 5.34 5.29 3.28
C MET A 66 6.34 6.43 3.47
N TYR A 67 6.03 7.65 3.01
CA TYR A 67 6.99 8.75 2.98
C TYR A 67 7.05 9.50 4.32
N ARG A 68 8.27 9.83 4.73
CA ARG A 68 8.55 10.74 5.84
C ARG A 68 7.97 12.11 5.53
N ARG A 69 7.50 12.82 6.56
CA ARG A 69 7.12 14.24 6.44
C ARG A 69 8.27 15.14 5.95
N SER A 70 9.53 14.78 6.23
CA SER A 70 10.70 15.53 5.78
C SER A 70 10.91 15.48 4.27
N ASP A 71 10.37 14.46 3.59
CA ASP A 71 10.53 14.27 2.15
C ASP A 71 9.40 14.99 1.43
N THR A 72 9.40 16.33 1.59
CA THR A 72 8.27 17.24 1.34
C THR A 72 7.63 17.03 -0.02
N ARG A 73 8.42 16.86 -1.08
CA ARG A 73 7.89 16.64 -2.43
C ARG A 73 7.00 15.41 -2.51
N GLN A 74 7.49 14.27 -2.03
CA GLN A 74 6.74 13.01 -2.06
C GLN A 74 5.56 13.08 -1.08
N PHE A 75 5.81 13.58 0.13
CA PHE A 75 4.80 13.70 1.17
C PHE A 75 3.63 14.59 0.74
N ASP A 76 3.89 15.80 0.25
CA ASP A 76 2.88 16.77 -0.17
C ASP A 76 2.06 16.27 -1.37
N ASN A 77 2.69 15.51 -2.28
CA ASN A 77 1.98 14.83 -3.36
C ASN A 77 1.01 13.78 -2.81
N GLN A 78 1.42 13.03 -1.79
CA GLN A 78 0.54 12.03 -1.19
C GLN A 78 -0.54 12.64 -0.30
N GLU A 79 -0.31 13.79 0.33
CA GLU A 79 -1.37 14.50 1.03
C GLU A 79 -2.47 14.97 0.07
N GLN A 80 -2.14 15.34 -1.18
CA GLN A 80 -3.14 15.72 -2.20
C GLN A 80 -4.05 14.57 -2.61
N SER A 81 -3.52 13.34 -2.72
CA SER A 81 -4.28 12.14 -3.10
C SER A 81 -4.84 11.35 -1.91
N LYS A 82 -4.69 11.86 -0.68
CA LYS A 82 -4.96 11.11 0.56
C LYS A 82 -6.40 10.62 0.67
N VAL A 83 -7.37 11.50 0.40
CA VAL A 83 -8.80 11.16 0.54
C VAL A 83 -9.17 9.99 -0.37
N GLU A 84 -8.69 10.01 -1.60
CA GLU A 84 -8.92 8.99 -2.61
C GLU A 84 -8.29 7.65 -2.21
N ARG A 85 -6.98 7.64 -1.92
CA ARG A 85 -6.28 6.42 -1.50
C ARG A 85 -6.86 5.81 -0.22
N MET A 86 -7.30 6.66 0.71
CA MET A 86 -7.93 6.18 1.94
C MET A 86 -9.38 5.71 1.75
N SER A 87 -10.05 6.14 0.68
CA SER A 87 -11.30 5.52 0.22
C SER A 87 -11.03 4.07 -0.22
N LEU A 88 -9.97 3.83 -0.99
CA LEU A 88 -9.57 2.48 -1.40
C LEU A 88 -9.18 1.59 -0.19
N TYR A 89 -8.40 2.14 0.75
CA TYR A 89 -8.12 1.46 2.02
C TYR A 89 -9.39 1.06 2.76
N SER A 90 -10.35 1.97 2.85
CA SER A 90 -11.63 1.73 3.53
C SER A 90 -12.48 0.67 2.81
N ALA A 91 -12.45 0.63 1.48
CA ALA A 91 -13.13 -0.40 0.70
C ALA A 91 -12.55 -1.80 0.97
N PHE A 92 -11.22 -1.95 0.97
CA PHE A 92 -10.59 -3.22 1.33
C PHE A 92 -10.85 -3.61 2.78
N LEU A 93 -10.74 -2.66 3.71
CA LEU A 93 -11.04 -2.91 5.12
C LEU A 93 -12.48 -3.37 5.32
N LYS A 94 -13.44 -2.77 4.61
CA LYS A 94 -14.84 -3.19 4.61
C LYS A 94 -14.99 -4.61 4.07
N ALA A 95 -14.38 -4.92 2.92
CA ALA A 95 -14.45 -6.23 2.29
C ALA A 95 -13.83 -7.36 3.15
N ILE A 96 -12.79 -7.04 3.92
CA ILE A 96 -12.19 -7.96 4.89
C ILE A 96 -13.14 -8.17 6.07
N LYS A 97 -13.67 -7.09 6.65
CA LYS A 97 -14.53 -7.16 7.84
C LYS A 97 -15.90 -7.80 7.59
N SER A 98 -16.48 -7.57 6.41
CA SER A 98 -17.81 -8.11 6.08
C SER A 98 -17.76 -9.53 5.53
N GLU A 99 -16.57 -10.00 5.13
CA GLU A 99 -16.35 -11.25 4.38
C GLU A 99 -17.18 -11.35 3.08
N SER A 100 -17.81 -10.25 2.65
CA SER A 100 -18.75 -10.20 1.53
C SER A 100 -18.03 -10.30 0.18
N GLY A 101 -18.53 -11.18 -0.70
CA GLY A 101 -18.08 -11.25 -2.09
C GLY A 101 -18.38 -9.97 -2.87
N ILE A 102 -19.49 -9.29 -2.56
CA ILE A 102 -19.87 -8.04 -3.22
C ILE A 102 -18.92 -6.91 -2.81
N ASP A 103 -18.65 -6.76 -1.52
CA ASP A 103 -17.71 -5.73 -1.05
C ASP A 103 -16.30 -5.98 -1.62
N TRP A 104 -15.91 -7.25 -1.76
CA TRP A 104 -14.66 -7.62 -2.42
C TRP A 104 -14.60 -7.18 -3.87
N ILE A 105 -15.62 -7.52 -4.68
CA ILE A 105 -15.69 -7.11 -6.09
C ILE A 105 -15.63 -5.59 -6.23
N MET A 106 -16.33 -4.87 -5.35
CA MET A 106 -16.33 -3.40 -5.35
C MET A 106 -14.94 -2.82 -5.02
N ALA A 107 -14.23 -3.39 -4.05
CA ALA A 107 -12.87 -2.95 -3.70
C ALA A 107 -11.86 -3.22 -4.84
N ILE A 108 -11.97 -4.37 -5.52
CA ILE A 108 -11.13 -4.69 -6.69
C ILE A 108 -11.40 -3.70 -7.82
N LYS A 109 -12.67 -3.48 -8.18
CA LYS A 109 -13.03 -2.53 -9.23
C LYS A 109 -12.49 -1.12 -8.92
N GLN A 110 -12.62 -0.67 -7.69
CA GLN A 110 -12.08 0.62 -7.28
C GLN A 110 -10.55 0.67 -7.45
N GLN A 111 -9.83 -0.39 -7.13
CA GLN A 111 -8.38 -0.45 -7.37
C GLN A 111 -8.03 -0.39 -8.86
N GLU A 112 -8.78 -1.10 -9.71
CA GLU A 112 -8.59 -1.08 -11.17
C GLU A 112 -8.79 0.33 -11.73
N ASP A 113 -9.82 1.03 -11.27
CA ASP A 113 -10.08 2.43 -11.63
C ASP A 113 -8.88 3.33 -11.23
N HIS A 114 -8.30 3.14 -10.03
CA HIS A 114 -7.11 3.89 -9.57
C HIS A 114 -5.83 3.59 -10.38
N ARG A 115 -5.74 2.43 -11.03
CA ARG A 115 -4.58 2.05 -11.87
C ARG A 115 -4.69 2.57 -13.31
N GLY A 116 -5.88 2.98 -13.73
CA GLY A 116 -6.18 3.46 -15.09
C GLY A 116 -6.03 4.97 -15.29
N GLU A 117 -5.73 5.72 -14.22
CA GLU A 117 -5.48 7.18 -14.20
C GLU A 117 -3.99 7.50 -14.20
#